data_AF-A0A2M8NEB0-F1
#
_entry.id   AF-A0A2M8NEB0-F1
#
_cell.length_a   1.000
_cell.length_b   1.000
_cell.length_c   1.000
_cell.angle_alpha   90.00
_cell.angle_beta   90.00
_cell.angle_gamma   90.00
#
_symmetry.space_group_name_H-M   'P 1'
#
loop_
_entity.id
_entity.type
_entity.pdbx_description
1 polymer ?
#
loop_
_entity_poly.entity_id
_entity_poly.type
_entity_poly.pdbx_seq_one_letter_code
_entity_poly.pdbx_strand_id
1 'polypeptide(L)' 'MHDDMAKILITAGQIQERVRALGAQITADYRPLGDLLLVGVLKGCAMFMVDLARAIDMPLAMDFIA' A
#
# COMPACT_ATOMS: atom_id res chain seq x y z
N MET A 1 -4.10 25.74 -5.83
CA MET A 1 -3.28 24.49 -5.69
C MET A 1 -3.70 23.38 -6.64
N HIS A 2 -4.74 23.55 -7.46
CA HIS A 2 -5.09 22.59 -8.51
C HIS A 2 -4.90 23.19 -9.91
N ASP A 3 -4.41 24.43 -9.98
CA ASP A 3 -4.31 25.23 -11.20
C ASP A 3 -3.22 24.71 -12.16
N ASP A 4 -2.29 23.89 -11.63
CA ASP A 4 -1.20 23.25 -12.39
C ASP A 4 -1.50 21.78 -12.76
N MET A 5 -2.71 21.26 -12.52
CA MET A 5 -3.08 19.88 -12.86
C MET A 5 -3.90 19.79 -14.14
N ALA A 6 -3.37 19.14 -15.17
CA ALA A 6 -4.08 18.96 -16.43
C ALA A 6 -5.34 18.07 -16.32
N LYS A 7 -5.27 16.97 -15.56
CA LYS A 7 -6.38 16.04 -15.31
C LYS A 7 -6.06 15.05 -14.19
N ILE A 8 -7.08 14.43 -13.63
CA ILE A 8 -6.94 13.31 -12.68
C ILE A 8 -6.69 12.03 -13.47
N LEU A 9 -5.57 11.34 -13.19
CA LEU A 9 -5.24 10.05 -13.81
C LEU A 9 -5.83 8.86 -13.04
N ILE A 10 -5.73 8.91 -11.72
CA ILE A 10 -6.25 7.89 -10.82
C ILE A 10 -6.95 8.61 -9.68
N THR A 11 -8.24 8.33 -9.52
CA THR A 11 -9.02 8.89 -8.42
C THR A 11 -8.64 8.23 -7.10
N ALA A 12 -8.88 8.91 -5.98
CA ALA A 12 -8.69 8.31 -4.65
C ALA A 12 -9.44 6.98 -4.50
N GLY A 13 -10.67 6.88 -5.03
CA GLY A 13 -11.45 5.64 -5.01
C GLY A 13 -10.77 4.49 -5.76
N GLN A 14 -10.22 4.75 -6.95
CA GLN A 14 -9.48 3.75 -7.72
C GLN A 14 -8.20 3.29 -7.01
N ILE A 15 -7.49 4.20 -6.33
CA ILE A 15 -6.32 3.84 -5.52
C ILE A 15 -6.75 2.91 -4.38
N GLN A 16 -7.79 3.29 -3.62
CA GLN A 16 -8.27 2.50 -2.48
C GLN A 16 -8.80 1.12 -2.91
N GLU A 17 -9.47 1.03 -4.05
CA GLU A 17 -9.92 -0.25 -4.60
C GLU A 17 -8.73 -1.16 -4.94
N ARG A 18 -7.71 -0.60 -5.61
CA ARG A 18 -6.52 -1.38 -5.96
C ARG A 18 -5.73 -1.80 -4.72
N VAL A 19 -5.61 -0.92 -3.73
CA VAL A 19 -4.96 -1.22 -2.45
C VAL A 19 -5.66 -2.38 -1.74
N ARG A 20 -6.99 -2.39 -1.66
CA ARG A 20 -7.75 -3.49 -1.05
C ARG A 20 -7.54 -4.81 -1.76
N ALA A 21 -7.59 -4.80 -3.10
CA ALA A 21 -7.33 -5.99 -3.90
C ALA A 21 -5.91 -6.53 -3.66
N LEU A 22 -4.90 -5.65 -3.61
CA LEU A 22 -3.51 -6.04 -3.30
C LEU A 22 -3.36 -6.57 -1.88
N GLY A 23 -3.98 -5.92 -0.89
CA GLY A 23 -3.94 -6.36 0.50
C GLY A 23 -4.54 -7.76 0.69
N ALA A 24 -5.68 -8.04 0.07
CA ALA A 24 -6.31 -9.37 0.08
C ALA A 24 -5.42 -10.43 -0.57
N GLN A 25 -4.79 -10.10 -1.71
CA GLN A 25 -3.87 -11.00 -2.40
C GLN A 25 -2.64 -11.31 -1.53
N ILE A 26 -1.95 -10.28 -1.02
CA ILE A 26 -0.78 -10.45 -0.14
C ILE A 26 -1.14 -11.24 1.11
N THR A 27 -2.30 -10.97 1.71
CA THR A 27 -2.79 -11.74 2.86
C THR A 27 -2.91 -13.22 2.53
N ALA A 28 -3.53 -13.58 1.41
CA ALA A 28 -3.67 -14.98 1.00
C ALA A 28 -2.31 -15.65 0.76
N ASP A 29 -1.41 -14.94 0.10
CA ASP A 29 -0.10 -15.45 -0.30
C ASP A 29 0.83 -15.67 0.91
N TYR A 30 0.78 -14.78 1.91
CA TYR A 30 1.71 -14.79 3.05
C TYR A 30 1.13 -15.37 4.35
N ARG A 31 -0.20 -15.52 4.47
CA ARG A 31 -0.84 -16.14 5.66
C ARG A 31 -0.29 -17.54 5.99
N PRO A 32 0.05 -18.41 5.01
CA PRO A 32 0.66 -19.71 5.33
C PRO A 32 2.08 -19.61 5.90
N LEU A 33 2.80 -18.52 5.63
CA LEU A 33 4.16 -18.28 6.12
C LEU A 33 4.14 -17.75 7.56
N GLY A 34 3.13 -16.95 7.89
CA GLY A 34 2.89 -16.45 9.25
C GLY A 34 3.69 -15.20 9.63
N ASP A 35 4.60 -14.75 8.76
CA ASP A 35 5.39 -13.54 8.92
C ASP A 35 5.36 -12.67 7.65
N LEU A 36 5.38 -11.35 7.84
CA LEU A 36 5.43 -10.38 6.76
C LEU A 36 6.19 -9.12 7.19
N LEU A 37 7.20 -8.74 6.42
CA LEU A 37 7.93 -7.49 6.56
C LEU A 37 7.71 -6.63 5.31
N LEU A 38 7.08 -5.47 5.47
CA LEU A 38 6.97 -4.47 4.43
C LEU A 38 8.20 -3.55 4.46
N VAL A 39 8.96 -3.51 3.36
CA VAL A 39 10.17 -2.68 3.24
C VAL A 39 9.92 -1.54 2.26
N GLY A 40 9.88 -0.30 2.76
CA GLY A 40 9.58 0.90 1.99
C GLY A 40 10.83 1.66 1.57
N VAL A 41 10.96 1.99 0.29
CA VAL A 41 12.05 2.86 -0.20
C VAL A 41 11.62 4.32 -0.17
N LEU A 42 12.31 5.12 0.63
CA LEU A 42 11.94 6.52 0.87
C LEU A 42 12.21 7.43 -0.34
N LYS A 43 11.51 8.57 -0.45
CA LYS A 43 10.52 9.13 0.50
C LYS A 43 9.06 8.91 0.09
N GLY A 44 8.80 8.75 -1.20
CA GLY A 44 7.45 8.79 -1.78
C GLY A 44 6.55 7.58 -1.47
N CYS A 45 7.11 6.46 -1.04
CA CYS A 45 6.33 5.24 -0.80
C CYS A 45 5.43 5.31 0.44
N ALA A 46 5.72 6.21 1.39
CA ALA A 46 5.14 6.17 2.74
C ALA A 46 3.60 6.18 2.73
N MET A 47 2.99 7.04 1.90
CA MET A 47 1.53 7.15 1.82
C MET A 47 0.89 5.85 1.30
N PHE A 48 1.44 5.29 0.23
CA PHE A 48 0.95 4.05 -0.35
C PHE A 48 1.19 2.85 0.57
N MET A 49 2.35 2.80 1.22
CA MET A 49 2.72 1.72 2.13
C MET A 49 1.80 1.65 3.35
N VAL A 50 1.44 2.79 3.95
CA VAL A 50 0.50 2.82 5.09
C VAL A 50 -0.91 2.39 4.66
N ASP A 51 -1.36 2.78 3.47
CA ASP A 51 -2.63 2.33 2.92
C ASP A 51 -2.63 0.81 2.69
N LEU A 52 -1.55 0.29 2.12
CA LEU A 52 -1.39 -1.14 1.86
C LEU A 52 -1.31 -1.97 3.14
N ALA A 53 -0.53 -1.52 4.13
CA ALA A 53 -0.40 -2.19 5.42
C ALA A 53 -1.76 -2.37 6.12
N ARG A 54 -2.64 -1.36 6.05
CA ARG A 54 -4.00 -1.42 6.62
C ARG A 54 -4.93 -2.37 5.89
N ALA A 55 -4.66 -2.66 4.62
CA ALA A 55 -5.47 -3.56 3.79
C ALA A 55 -5.03 -5.03 3.90
N ILE A 56 -3.86 -5.30 4.48
CA ILE A 56 -3.36 -6.66 4.71
C ILE A 56 -3.91 -7.18 6.04
N ASP A 57 -4.69 -8.25 6.00
CA ASP A 57 -5.36 -8.83 7.17
C ASP A 57 -4.51 -9.92 7.85
N MET A 58 -3.30 -9.55 8.27
CA MET A 58 -2.44 -10.39 9.09
C MET A 58 -1.40 -9.55 9.85
N PRO A 59 -0.80 -10.07 10.95
CA PRO A 59 0.29 -9.40 11.62
C PRO A 59 1.45 -9.13 10.66
N LEU A 60 1.98 -7.92 10.68
CA LEU A 60 3.12 -7.51 9.86
C LEU A 60 4.00 -6.50 10.59
N ALA A 61 5.26 -6.42 10.16
CA ALA A 61 6.19 -5.37 10.53
C ALA A 61 6.43 -4.44 9.33
N MET A 62 6.86 -3.20 9.59
CA MET A 62 7.27 -2.25 8.56
C MET A 62 8.67 -1.73 8.85
N ASP A 63 9.48 -1.61 7.81
CA ASP A 63 10.82 -1.00 7.86
C ASP A 63 11.07 -0.16 6.61
N PHE A 64 12.07 0.71 6.65
CA PHE A 64 12.37 1.66 5.58
C PHE A 64 13.85 1.64 5.21
N ILE A 65 14.12 1.73 3.90
CA ILE A 65 15.46 1.93 3.34
C ILE A 65 15.54 3.37 2.81
N ALA A 66 16.62 4.07 3.18
CA ALA A 66 16.87 5.48 2.89
C ALA A 66 18.08 5.67 1.97
#